data_AF-A0A2S7RWN0-F1
#
_entry.id   AF-A0A2S7RWN0-F1
#
_cell.length_a   1.000
_cell.length_b   1.000
_cell.length_c   1.000
_cell.angle_alpha   90.00
_cell.angle_beta   90.00
_cell.angle_gamma   90.00
#
_symmetry.space_group_name_H-M   'P 1'
#
loop_
_entity.id
_entity.type
_entity.pdbx_description
1 polymer ?
#
loop_
_entity_poly.entity_id
_entity_poly.type
_entity_poly.pdbx_seq_one_letter_code
_entity_poly.pdbx_strand_id
1 'polypeptide(L)'
;MVSKEKMMLRIVLTRDPTNEKEEAYDWSMLTRILLAPEFFQSSRHMKEPFTFSELKKAVEDQSDKETGWFEIYEKDFTCRFEFGYHHLQIDYQFLWQVFQKNESVIRNYLQTKMQKNGVFAYMRSVEEYWYHNTREIEERLSFESADKIEQLPKIKGRDGQIEVDCTHFPGYDLIVEGRCFTSCWEMYYSQYYYRLIPKEIFLEVQQVEEITQYENQVIGIQLYRDPFRWQSEANLKFQQYYRDQLGFDHLSWDNGVGLLKEPYVEYAYAQDSLQTVQYQNHLMQPTEKKKATFFVTRSYDFSTYDYKEKRARGVLNRQAFFPWVDESHSQLICYKVIDPTFMLDNGVDAYSYYISEYLNVEAPDETYQDYLTSLRIYLPTKFLADFPIEEISKRLSEIQFKRIRRRRGRLSFDAVQGKKRLRVVLLDQAELTGNLLMQKN
;
A
#
# COMPACT_ATOMS: atom_id res chain seq x y z
N MET A 1 18.28 -25.63 10.32
CA MET A 1 16.96 -26.20 9.96
C MET A 1 16.77 -25.98 8.48
N VAL A 2 16.49 -27.02 7.69
CA VAL A 2 16.03 -26.80 6.31
C VAL A 2 14.62 -26.22 6.46
N SER A 3 14.49 -24.90 6.34
CA SER A 3 13.20 -24.25 6.16
C SER A 3 12.56 -24.95 4.96
N LYS A 4 11.47 -25.68 5.19
CA LYS A 4 10.71 -26.22 4.06
C LYS A 4 10.24 -24.99 3.29
N GLU A 5 10.66 -24.84 2.05
CA GLU A 5 10.22 -23.75 1.17
C GLU A 5 8.70 -23.78 1.06
N LYS A 6 8.02 -22.95 1.88
CA LYS A 6 6.57 -22.88 1.97
C LYS A 6 6.06 -21.75 1.08
N MET A 7 5.12 -22.09 0.20
CA MET A 7 4.38 -21.16 -0.62
C MET A 7 3.08 -20.76 0.07
N MET A 8 2.68 -19.52 -0.15
CA MET A 8 1.37 -18.98 0.14
C MET A 8 0.72 -18.56 -1.17
N LEU A 9 -0.55 -18.93 -1.35
CA LEU A 9 -1.43 -18.44 -2.40
C LEU A 9 -2.67 -17.86 -1.72
N ARG A 10 -3.02 -16.62 -2.05
CA ARG A 10 -4.27 -15.98 -1.63
C ARG A 10 -5.04 -15.55 -2.86
N ILE A 11 -6.35 -15.78 -2.85
CA ILE A 11 -7.28 -15.23 -3.84
C ILE A 11 -8.52 -14.71 -3.13
N VAL A 12 -8.97 -13.53 -3.55
CA VAL A 12 -10.22 -12.92 -3.10
C VAL A 12 -11.15 -12.80 -4.30
N LEU A 13 -12.36 -13.32 -4.16
CA LEU A 13 -13.41 -13.32 -5.17
C LEU A 13 -14.58 -12.47 -4.69
N THR A 14 -15.35 -11.90 -5.62
CA THR A 14 -16.67 -11.39 -5.26
C THR A 14 -17.59 -12.55 -4.94
N ARG A 15 -18.43 -12.36 -3.91
CA ARG A 15 -19.36 -13.40 -3.47
C ARG A 15 -20.63 -13.38 -4.31
N ASP A 16 -20.95 -14.55 -4.85
CA ASP A 16 -22.25 -14.88 -5.38
C ASP A 16 -22.82 -16.05 -4.55
N PRO A 17 -23.84 -15.82 -3.70
CA PRO A 17 -24.40 -16.85 -2.84
C PRO A 17 -24.92 -18.08 -3.59
N THR A 18 -25.29 -17.97 -4.87
CA THR A 18 -25.78 -19.12 -5.63
C THR A 18 -24.67 -20.09 -6.01
N ASN A 19 -23.43 -19.61 -6.10
CA ASN A 19 -22.27 -20.38 -6.55
C ASN A 19 -21.30 -20.73 -5.42
N GLU A 20 -21.53 -20.24 -4.20
CA GLU A 20 -20.62 -20.44 -3.06
C GLU A 20 -20.32 -21.92 -2.76
N LYS A 21 -21.34 -22.79 -2.86
CA LYS A 21 -21.15 -24.24 -2.69
C LYS A 21 -20.19 -24.81 -3.72
N GLU A 22 -20.35 -24.41 -4.98
CA GLU A 22 -19.48 -24.83 -6.07
C GLU A 22 -18.06 -24.32 -5.84
N GLU A 23 -17.90 -23.07 -5.41
CA GLU A 23 -16.61 -22.49 -5.07
C GLU A 23 -15.92 -23.23 -3.91
N ALA A 24 -16.67 -23.61 -2.87
CA ALA A 24 -16.16 -24.41 -1.77
C ALA A 24 -15.77 -25.84 -2.22
N TYR A 25 -16.54 -26.46 -3.12
CA TYR A 25 -16.17 -27.77 -3.67
C TYR A 25 -14.94 -27.68 -4.56
N ASP A 26 -14.86 -26.70 -5.45
CA ASP A 26 -13.69 -26.45 -6.30
C ASP A 26 -12.44 -26.23 -5.46
N TRP A 27 -12.53 -25.39 -4.42
CA TRP A 27 -11.47 -25.20 -3.43
C TRP A 27 -11.02 -26.52 -2.82
N SER A 28 -11.96 -27.33 -2.34
CA SER A 28 -11.64 -28.61 -1.70
C SER A 28 -10.95 -29.60 -2.64
N MET A 29 -11.27 -29.56 -3.94
CA MET A 29 -10.62 -30.39 -4.94
C MET A 29 -9.17 -29.97 -5.14
N LEU A 30 -8.90 -28.66 -5.26
CA LEU A 30 -7.53 -28.18 -5.32
C LEU A 30 -6.77 -28.49 -4.03
N THR A 31 -7.37 -28.34 -2.85
CA THR A 31 -6.75 -28.70 -1.57
C THR A 31 -6.28 -30.16 -1.56
N ARG A 32 -7.06 -31.10 -2.12
CA ARG A 32 -6.67 -32.52 -2.20
C ARG A 32 -5.58 -32.83 -3.24
N ILE A 33 -5.33 -31.90 -4.17
CA ILE A 33 -4.18 -31.99 -5.09
C ILE A 33 -2.92 -31.45 -4.40
N LEU A 34 -3.07 -30.39 -3.61
CA LEU A 34 -1.95 -29.69 -2.98
C LEU A 34 -1.47 -30.35 -1.67
N LEU A 35 -2.40 -30.93 -0.91
CA LEU A 35 -2.15 -31.52 0.39
C LEU A 35 -2.67 -32.96 0.45
N ALA A 36 -2.22 -33.69 1.46
CA ALA A 36 -2.84 -34.90 1.98
C ALA A 36 -3.59 -34.54 3.28
N PRO A 37 -4.88 -34.15 3.20
CA PRO A 37 -5.62 -33.65 4.35
C PRO A 37 -5.68 -34.64 5.52
N GLU A 38 -5.32 -34.17 6.72
CA GLU A 38 -5.38 -34.95 7.96
C GLU A 38 -6.59 -34.53 8.81
N PHE A 39 -6.88 -33.23 8.86
CA PHE A 39 -7.95 -32.67 9.68
C PHE A 39 -8.75 -31.61 8.95
N PHE A 40 -9.99 -31.42 9.39
CA PHE A 40 -10.93 -30.39 8.97
C PHE A 40 -11.45 -29.64 10.19
N GLN A 41 -11.65 -28.33 10.04
CA GLN A 41 -12.34 -27.49 11.01
C GLN A 41 -13.23 -26.49 10.27
N SER A 42 -14.29 -26.02 10.93
CA SER A 42 -15.06 -24.90 10.42
C SER A 42 -15.49 -23.97 11.55
N SER A 43 -16.11 -22.84 11.21
CA SER A 43 -16.68 -21.90 12.18
C SER A 43 -17.71 -22.53 13.14
N ARG A 44 -18.22 -23.73 12.86
CA ARG A 44 -19.27 -24.42 13.64
C ARG A 44 -18.91 -25.83 14.07
N HIS A 45 -17.86 -26.41 13.51
CA HIS A 45 -17.44 -27.78 13.81
C HIS A 45 -16.04 -27.73 14.41
N MET A 46 -15.84 -28.53 15.47
CA MET A 46 -14.52 -28.71 16.05
C MET A 46 -13.59 -29.40 15.05
N LYS A 47 -12.29 -29.38 15.35
CA LYS A 47 -11.30 -30.07 14.54
C LYS A 47 -11.55 -31.58 14.56
N GLU A 48 -11.81 -32.14 13.38
CA GLU A 48 -12.15 -33.55 13.17
C GLU A 48 -11.21 -34.15 12.10
N PRO A 49 -11.01 -35.49 12.09
CA PRO A 49 -10.29 -36.14 10.99
C PRO A 49 -10.92 -35.79 9.64
N PHE A 50 -10.10 -35.59 8.62
CA PHE A 50 -10.63 -35.19 7.32
C PHE A 50 -11.33 -36.36 6.60
N THR A 51 -12.61 -36.19 6.28
CA THR A 51 -13.27 -36.91 5.20
C THR A 51 -14.02 -35.97 4.26
N PHE A 52 -14.08 -36.31 2.98
CA PHE A 52 -14.82 -35.50 1.99
C PHE A 52 -16.32 -35.45 2.29
N SER A 53 -16.87 -36.50 2.91
CA SER A 53 -18.28 -36.56 3.31
C SER A 53 -18.61 -35.57 4.43
N GLU A 54 -17.73 -35.43 5.42
CA GLU A 54 -17.91 -34.47 6.52
C GLU A 54 -17.78 -33.03 6.03
N LEU A 55 -16.81 -32.75 5.16
CA LEU A 55 -16.69 -31.43 4.53
C LEU A 55 -17.96 -31.08 3.75
N LYS A 56 -18.48 -32.02 2.94
CA LYS A 56 -19.71 -31.81 2.18
C LYS A 56 -20.89 -31.45 3.08
N LYS A 57 -21.07 -32.20 4.16
CA LYS A 57 -22.12 -31.93 5.15
C LYS A 57 -21.94 -30.55 5.80
N ALA A 58 -20.71 -30.20 6.18
CA ALA A 58 -20.42 -28.90 6.76
C ALA A 58 -20.69 -27.72 5.79
N VAL A 59 -20.40 -27.90 4.50
CA VAL A 59 -20.74 -26.91 3.45
C VAL A 59 -22.26 -26.79 3.28
N GLU A 60 -22.99 -27.91 3.32
CA GLU A 60 -24.46 -27.89 3.28
C GLU A 60 -25.06 -27.14 4.49
N ASP A 61 -24.54 -27.41 5.70
CA ASP A 61 -25.01 -26.81 6.96
C ASP A 61 -24.74 -25.30 7.07
N GLN A 62 -23.81 -24.76 6.29
CA GLN A 62 -23.42 -23.35 6.31
C GLN A 62 -24.05 -22.50 5.19
N SER A 63 -24.78 -23.13 4.27
CA SER A 63 -25.19 -22.49 3.02
C SER A 63 -26.22 -21.35 3.09
N ASP A 64 -26.80 -21.11 4.26
CA ASP A 64 -27.72 -19.99 4.51
C ASP A 64 -27.10 -18.88 5.39
N LYS A 65 -25.77 -18.86 5.53
CA LYS A 65 -25.08 -17.94 6.44
C LYS A 65 -24.39 -16.80 5.72
N GLU A 66 -24.43 -15.63 6.35
CA GLU A 66 -23.80 -14.43 5.84
C GLU A 66 -22.27 -14.46 6.01
N THR A 67 -21.77 -15.18 7.01
CA THR A 67 -20.33 -15.29 7.30
C THR A 67 -19.97 -16.69 7.81
N GLY A 68 -18.74 -17.12 7.51
CA GLY A 68 -18.20 -18.38 8.00
C GLY A 68 -16.87 -18.76 7.33
N TRP A 69 -16.31 -19.89 7.76
CA TRP A 69 -15.04 -20.38 7.24
C TRP A 69 -14.91 -21.90 7.39
N PHE A 70 -14.07 -22.46 6.54
CA PHE A 70 -13.60 -23.84 6.51
C PHE A 70 -12.07 -23.84 6.49
N GLU A 71 -11.44 -24.73 7.23
CA GLU A 71 -9.99 -24.90 7.23
C GLU A 71 -9.62 -26.39 7.19
N ILE A 72 -8.68 -26.73 6.30
CA ILE A 72 -8.15 -28.08 6.13
C ILE A 72 -6.66 -28.04 6.48
N TYR A 73 -6.20 -29.03 7.25
CA TYR A 73 -4.84 -29.11 7.76
C TYR A 73 -4.10 -30.35 7.23
N GLU A 74 -2.82 -30.18 6.91
CA GLU A 74 -1.82 -31.25 6.82
C GLU A 74 -0.55 -30.78 7.55
N LYS A 75 -0.23 -31.36 8.71
CA LYS A 75 0.93 -30.93 9.53
C LYS A 75 0.94 -29.41 9.77
N ASP A 76 1.91 -28.70 9.19
CA ASP A 76 2.10 -27.24 9.30
C ASP A 76 1.57 -26.46 8.08
N PHE A 77 0.72 -27.10 7.26
CA PHE A 77 0.09 -26.51 6.07
C PHE A 77 -1.41 -26.37 6.29
N THR A 78 -1.95 -25.26 5.80
CA THR A 78 -3.38 -24.97 5.89
C THR A 78 -3.92 -24.55 4.55
N CYS A 79 -5.16 -24.96 4.29
CA CYS A 79 -5.99 -24.38 3.24
C CYS A 79 -7.23 -23.83 3.93
N ARG A 80 -7.58 -22.58 3.66
CA ARG A 80 -8.72 -21.92 4.28
C ARG A 80 -9.63 -21.36 3.19
N PHE A 81 -10.94 -21.56 3.37
CA PHE A 81 -11.98 -20.94 2.59
C PHE A 81 -12.84 -20.12 3.56
N GLU A 82 -12.94 -18.83 3.32
CA GLU A 82 -13.69 -17.90 4.14
C GLU A 82 -14.71 -17.18 3.26
N PHE A 83 -15.94 -17.05 3.75
CA PHE A 83 -17.00 -16.34 3.07
C PHE A 83 -17.57 -15.27 3.99
N GLY A 84 -17.68 -14.06 3.46
CA GLY A 84 -18.24 -12.89 4.14
C GLY A 84 -19.38 -12.27 3.35
N TYR A 85 -19.89 -11.11 3.77
CA TYR A 85 -21.05 -10.45 3.13
C TYR A 85 -20.91 -10.23 1.62
N HIS A 86 -19.71 -9.89 1.14
CA HIS A 86 -19.49 -9.46 -0.25
C HIS A 86 -18.33 -10.16 -0.95
N HIS A 87 -17.56 -10.98 -0.23
CA HIS A 87 -16.37 -11.62 -0.78
C HIS A 87 -16.19 -13.05 -0.28
N LEU A 88 -15.44 -13.83 -1.07
CA LEU A 88 -14.87 -15.11 -0.68
C LEU A 88 -13.35 -14.93 -0.64
N GLN A 89 -12.69 -15.37 0.41
CA GLN A 89 -11.24 -15.44 0.51
C GLN A 89 -10.80 -16.89 0.57
N ILE A 90 -9.82 -17.23 -0.25
CA ILE A 90 -9.26 -18.57 -0.32
C ILE A 90 -7.75 -18.47 -0.15
N ASP A 91 -7.25 -19.13 0.89
CA ASP A 91 -5.85 -19.18 1.24
C ASP A 91 -5.33 -20.62 1.15
N TYR A 92 -4.16 -20.80 0.56
CA TYR A 92 -3.44 -22.07 0.53
C TYR A 92 -2.01 -21.87 1.02
N GLN A 93 -1.54 -22.77 1.87
CA GLN A 93 -0.14 -22.95 2.21
C GLN A 93 0.29 -24.36 1.81
N PHE A 94 1.39 -24.48 1.08
CA PHE A 94 1.89 -25.77 0.58
C PHE A 94 3.39 -25.70 0.29
N LEU A 95 3.99 -26.84 -0.02
CA LEU A 95 5.42 -26.92 -0.35
C LEU A 95 5.72 -26.40 -1.76
N TRP A 96 6.88 -25.77 -1.94
CA TRP A 96 7.39 -25.40 -3.26
C TRP A 96 7.46 -26.58 -4.24
N GLN A 97 7.87 -27.75 -3.77
CA GLN A 97 7.91 -28.96 -4.63
C GLN A 97 6.51 -29.35 -5.14
N VAL A 98 5.46 -29.09 -4.35
CA VAL A 98 4.06 -29.29 -4.78
C VAL A 98 3.68 -28.25 -5.83
N PHE A 99 4.12 -27.00 -5.67
CA PHE A 99 3.97 -25.98 -6.71
C PHE A 99 4.61 -26.45 -8.02
N GLN A 100 5.89 -26.80 -8.01
CA GLN A 100 6.64 -27.19 -9.21
C GLN A 100 6.00 -28.38 -9.94
N LYS A 101 5.48 -29.36 -9.19
CA LYS A 101 4.80 -30.53 -9.76
C LYS A 101 3.45 -30.18 -10.41
N ASN A 102 2.74 -29.19 -9.88
CA ASN A 102 1.36 -28.84 -10.28
C ASN A 102 1.25 -27.41 -10.82
N GLU A 103 2.34 -26.82 -11.30
CA GLU A 103 2.43 -25.40 -11.61
C GLU A 103 1.34 -24.96 -12.59
N SER A 104 1.16 -25.71 -13.68
CA SER A 104 0.15 -25.42 -14.69
C SER A 104 -1.27 -25.46 -14.13
N VAL A 105 -1.56 -26.40 -13.23
CA VAL A 105 -2.88 -26.54 -12.59
C VAL A 105 -3.14 -25.36 -11.66
N ILE A 106 -2.16 -24.98 -10.83
CA ILE A 106 -2.29 -23.87 -9.87
C ILE A 106 -2.48 -22.54 -10.61
N ARG A 107 -1.63 -22.26 -11.60
CA ARG A 107 -1.72 -21.03 -12.41
C ARG A 107 -3.04 -20.97 -13.18
N ASN A 108 -3.47 -22.08 -13.79
CA ASN A 108 -4.75 -22.14 -14.50
C ASN A 108 -5.95 -21.93 -13.57
N TYR A 109 -5.92 -22.53 -12.37
CA TYR A 109 -6.95 -22.31 -11.34
C TYR A 109 -7.04 -20.83 -10.96
N LEU A 110 -5.91 -20.20 -10.64
CA LEU A 110 -5.85 -18.77 -10.32
C LEU A 110 -6.39 -17.91 -11.46
N GLN A 111 -5.92 -18.12 -12.69
CA GLN A 111 -6.36 -17.37 -13.87
C GLN A 111 -7.87 -17.51 -14.08
N THR A 112 -8.39 -18.74 -14.06
CA THR A 112 -9.82 -19.02 -14.28
C THR A 112 -10.69 -18.33 -13.24
N LYS A 113 -10.33 -18.44 -11.96
CA LYS A 113 -11.06 -17.80 -10.86
C LYS A 113 -10.96 -16.28 -10.95
N MET A 114 -9.78 -15.74 -11.26
CA MET A 114 -9.57 -14.31 -11.43
C MET A 114 -10.41 -13.73 -12.58
N GLN A 115 -10.46 -14.41 -13.73
CA GLN A 115 -11.24 -13.99 -14.89
C GLN A 115 -12.75 -14.10 -14.67
N LYS A 116 -13.23 -15.03 -13.84
CA LYS A 116 -14.67 -15.20 -13.56
C LYS A 116 -15.20 -14.13 -12.60
N ASN A 117 -14.57 -14.01 -11.43
CA ASN A 117 -15.07 -13.16 -10.34
C ASN A 117 -13.97 -12.71 -9.36
N GLY A 118 -12.70 -12.70 -9.77
CA GLY A 118 -11.61 -12.30 -8.91
C GLY A 118 -11.54 -10.81 -8.64
N VAL A 119 -11.25 -10.46 -7.39
CA VAL A 119 -10.85 -9.12 -6.97
C VAL A 119 -9.34 -8.99 -7.08
N PHE A 120 -8.60 -9.85 -6.40
CA PHE A 120 -7.15 -9.97 -6.51
C PHE A 120 -6.67 -11.37 -6.13
N ALA A 121 -5.45 -11.70 -6.54
CA ALA A 121 -4.73 -12.86 -6.02
C ALA A 121 -3.24 -12.56 -5.93
N TYR A 122 -2.53 -13.33 -5.12
CA TYR A 122 -1.07 -13.34 -5.12
C TYR A 122 -0.51 -14.70 -4.73
N MET A 123 0.74 -14.93 -5.13
CA MET A 123 1.58 -16.03 -4.68
C MET A 123 2.92 -15.50 -4.19
N ARG A 124 3.41 -16.05 -3.07
CA ARG A 124 4.65 -15.64 -2.41
C ARG A 124 5.21 -16.72 -1.49
N SER A 125 6.43 -16.51 -0.99
CA SER A 125 6.96 -17.31 0.11
C SER A 125 6.23 -16.95 1.42
N VAL A 126 5.90 -17.94 2.24
CA VAL A 126 5.33 -17.71 3.59
C VAL A 126 6.31 -16.92 4.46
N GLU A 127 7.61 -17.17 4.32
CA GLU A 127 8.65 -16.45 5.08
C GLU A 127 8.67 -14.97 4.73
N GLU A 128 8.51 -14.64 3.44
CA GLU A 128 8.45 -13.27 2.95
C GLU A 128 7.18 -12.56 3.45
N TYR A 129 6.05 -13.26 3.45
CA TYR A 129 4.81 -12.75 4.04
C TYR A 129 4.99 -12.40 5.52
N TRP A 130 5.48 -13.34 6.35
CA TRP A 130 5.69 -13.09 7.78
C TRP A 130 6.69 -11.95 8.03
N TYR A 131 7.83 -11.97 7.34
CA TYR A 131 8.85 -10.96 7.52
C TYR A 131 8.34 -9.54 7.19
N HIS A 132 7.57 -9.38 6.12
CA HIS A 132 7.06 -8.08 5.71
C HIS A 132 5.77 -7.65 6.44
N ASN A 133 5.01 -8.56 7.08
CA ASN A 133 3.67 -8.25 7.59
C ASN A 133 3.44 -8.48 9.09
N THR A 134 4.35 -9.15 9.82
CA THR A 134 4.24 -9.30 11.28
C THR A 134 4.74 -8.05 11.99
N ARG A 135 3.88 -7.33 12.70
CA ARG A 135 4.19 -6.06 13.36
C ARG A 135 4.62 -6.26 14.82
N GLU A 136 4.04 -7.27 15.45
CA GLU A 136 4.14 -7.58 16.87
C GLU A 136 5.53 -8.13 17.19
N ILE A 137 6.25 -7.46 18.09
CA ILE A 137 7.63 -7.83 18.46
C ILE A 137 7.71 -9.28 18.96
N GLU A 138 6.74 -9.69 19.80
CA GLU A 138 6.69 -11.04 20.37
C GLU A 138 6.52 -12.11 19.29
N GLU A 139 5.67 -11.87 18.29
CA GLU A 139 5.47 -12.80 17.18
C GLU A 139 6.71 -12.87 16.28
N ARG A 140 7.37 -11.73 16.02
CA ARG A 140 8.62 -11.70 15.22
C ARG A 140 9.75 -12.51 15.84
N LEU A 141 9.84 -12.60 17.16
CA LEU A 141 10.85 -13.41 17.85
C LEU A 141 10.79 -14.90 17.49
N SER A 142 9.68 -15.37 16.91
CA SER A 142 9.56 -16.74 16.39
C SER A 142 10.41 -17.01 15.14
N PHE A 143 10.80 -15.97 14.39
CA PHE A 143 11.55 -16.10 13.13
C PHE A 143 12.72 -15.11 12.96
N GLU A 144 12.86 -14.12 13.85
CA GLU A 144 13.91 -13.10 13.79
C GLU A 144 14.56 -12.88 15.16
N SER A 145 15.87 -12.57 15.17
CA SER A 145 16.60 -12.33 16.42
C SER A 145 16.29 -10.96 17.02
N ALA A 146 16.32 -10.86 18.35
CA ALA A 146 16.10 -9.59 19.07
C ALA A 146 16.96 -8.43 18.55
N ASP A 147 18.26 -8.67 18.31
CA ASP A 147 19.20 -7.65 17.79
C ASP A 147 18.80 -7.09 16.42
N LYS A 148 18.16 -7.91 15.58
CA LYS A 148 17.66 -7.46 14.27
C LYS A 148 16.38 -6.66 14.44
N ILE A 149 15.46 -7.14 15.28
CA ILE A 149 14.20 -6.45 15.58
C ILE A 149 14.48 -5.08 16.20
N GLU A 150 15.51 -4.94 17.03
CA GLU A 150 15.91 -3.65 17.61
C GLU A 150 16.28 -2.60 16.54
N GLN A 151 16.84 -3.04 15.41
CA GLN A 151 17.23 -2.16 14.30
C GLN A 151 16.06 -1.81 13.36
N LEU A 152 14.95 -2.55 13.42
CA LEU A 152 13.78 -2.29 12.59
C LEU A 152 13.07 -0.99 13.01
N PRO A 153 12.45 -0.26 12.06
CA PRO A 153 11.65 0.92 12.36
C PRO A 153 10.48 0.55 13.27
N LYS A 154 10.11 1.46 14.18
CA LYS A 154 9.10 1.22 15.21
C LYS A 154 8.08 2.33 15.29
N ILE A 155 6.84 1.94 15.55
CA ILE A 155 5.68 2.81 15.72
C ILE A 155 4.89 2.41 16.97
N LYS A 156 3.95 3.27 17.36
CA LYS A 156 2.93 2.96 18.38
C LYS A 156 1.72 2.36 17.67
N GLY A 157 1.33 1.15 18.05
CA GLY A 157 0.09 0.50 17.68
C GLY A 157 -1.13 1.28 18.16
N ARG A 158 -2.32 0.84 17.73
CA ARG A 158 -3.59 1.49 18.09
C ARG A 158 -3.91 1.37 19.59
N ASP A 159 -3.39 0.34 20.23
CA ASP A 159 -3.46 0.09 21.66
C ASP A 159 -2.32 0.78 22.45
N GLY A 160 -1.40 1.46 21.75
CA GLY A 160 -0.24 2.14 22.30
C GLY A 160 1.00 1.26 22.48
N GLN A 161 0.94 -0.03 22.14
CA GLN A 161 2.11 -0.92 22.19
C GLN A 161 3.14 -0.52 21.14
N ILE A 162 4.41 -0.84 21.38
CA ILE A 162 5.46 -0.61 20.38
C ILE A 162 5.47 -1.79 19.42
N GLU A 163 5.30 -1.48 18.14
CA GLU A 163 5.27 -2.43 17.04
C GLU A 163 6.33 -2.07 16.00
N VAL A 164 6.70 -3.04 15.15
CA VAL A 164 7.52 -2.78 13.96
C VAL A 164 6.67 -2.06 12.91
N ASP A 165 7.23 -1.00 12.32
CA ASP A 165 6.60 -0.30 11.21
C ASP A 165 6.83 -1.07 9.91
N CYS A 166 5.89 -1.96 9.61
CA CYS A 166 5.95 -2.77 8.39
C CYS A 166 5.81 -1.97 7.11
N THR A 167 5.35 -0.72 7.14
CA THR A 167 5.20 0.09 5.91
C THR A 167 6.53 0.26 5.17
N HIS A 168 7.65 0.24 5.90
CA HIS A 168 9.00 0.33 5.35
C HIS A 168 9.46 -0.93 4.61
N PHE A 169 8.71 -2.02 4.69
CA PHE A 169 9.04 -3.25 4.01
C PHE A 169 8.43 -3.30 2.61
N PRO A 170 9.21 -3.68 1.59
CA PRO A 170 8.78 -3.53 0.21
C PRO A 170 7.60 -4.45 -0.14
N GLY A 171 7.50 -5.64 0.46
CA GLY A 171 6.37 -6.57 0.27
C GLY A 171 5.27 -6.49 1.34
N TYR A 172 5.13 -5.35 2.03
CA TYR A 172 4.05 -5.12 2.98
C TYR A 172 2.67 -5.05 2.28
N ASP A 173 1.70 -5.76 2.82
CA ASP A 173 0.31 -5.81 2.34
C ASP A 173 -0.45 -4.60 2.87
N LEU A 174 -0.62 -3.58 2.02
CA LEU A 174 -1.45 -2.42 2.33
C LEU A 174 -2.90 -2.71 1.91
N ILE A 175 -3.84 -2.68 2.85
CA ILE A 175 -5.27 -2.88 2.56
C ILE A 175 -5.96 -1.52 2.39
N VAL A 176 -6.49 -1.27 1.19
CA VAL A 176 -7.27 -0.06 0.87
C VAL A 176 -8.62 -0.48 0.29
N GLU A 177 -9.71 -0.04 0.93
CA GLU A 177 -11.08 -0.38 0.53
C GLU A 177 -11.30 -1.89 0.25
N GLY A 178 -10.73 -2.76 1.10
CA GLY A 178 -10.85 -4.22 0.97
C GLY A 178 -9.97 -4.85 -0.13
N ARG A 179 -9.05 -4.09 -0.74
CA ARG A 179 -8.11 -4.55 -1.76
C ARG A 179 -6.70 -4.57 -1.19
N CYS A 180 -5.95 -5.64 -1.47
CA CYS A 180 -4.55 -5.74 -1.05
C CYS A 180 -3.61 -5.17 -2.11
N PHE A 181 -2.79 -4.20 -1.71
CA PHE A 181 -1.69 -3.67 -2.49
C PHE A 181 -0.40 -4.24 -1.90
N THR A 182 0.14 -5.25 -2.57
CA THR A 182 1.36 -5.95 -2.18
C THR A 182 2.39 -5.88 -3.30
N SER A 183 3.65 -6.15 -2.98
CA SER A 183 4.74 -6.24 -3.95
C SER A 183 5.50 -7.53 -3.69
N CYS A 184 4.92 -8.66 -4.09
CA CYS A 184 5.49 -9.98 -3.86
C CYS A 184 5.79 -10.69 -5.19
N TRP A 185 6.17 -11.97 -5.14
CA TRP A 185 6.63 -12.72 -6.31
C TRP A 185 5.68 -12.63 -7.52
N GLU A 186 4.41 -12.95 -7.32
CA GLU A 186 3.41 -12.93 -8.38
C GLU A 186 2.06 -12.41 -7.88
N MET A 187 1.44 -11.53 -8.65
CA MET A 187 0.22 -10.80 -8.28
C MET A 187 -0.76 -10.74 -9.44
N TYR A 188 -2.04 -10.72 -9.12
CA TYR A 188 -3.14 -10.63 -10.08
C TYR A 188 -4.10 -9.53 -9.67
N TYR A 189 -4.36 -8.62 -10.59
CA TYR A 189 -5.24 -7.47 -10.40
C TYR A 189 -6.38 -7.52 -11.42
N SER A 190 -7.57 -7.12 -11.00
CA SER A 190 -8.77 -7.07 -11.84
C SER A 190 -9.24 -5.62 -11.99
N GLN A 191 -10.34 -5.45 -12.74
CA GLN A 191 -11.01 -4.15 -12.89
C GLN A 191 -11.37 -3.44 -11.58
N TYR A 192 -11.48 -4.17 -10.47
CA TYR A 192 -11.77 -3.57 -9.16
C TYR A 192 -10.66 -2.61 -8.70
N TYR A 193 -9.44 -2.71 -9.22
CA TYR A 193 -8.33 -1.80 -8.90
C TYR A 193 -8.33 -0.51 -9.72
N TYR A 194 -8.98 -0.49 -10.89
CA TYR A 194 -8.76 0.57 -11.89
C TYR A 194 -9.36 1.93 -11.57
N ARG A 195 -10.18 2.00 -10.52
CA ARG A 195 -10.63 3.28 -9.94
C ARG A 195 -9.60 3.90 -9.00
N LEU A 196 -8.73 3.09 -8.41
CA LEU A 196 -7.64 3.54 -7.53
C LEU A 196 -6.37 3.76 -8.35
N ILE A 197 -5.94 2.76 -9.11
CA ILE A 197 -4.77 2.83 -9.98
C ILE A 197 -5.21 2.45 -11.39
N PRO A 198 -5.12 3.34 -12.38
CA PRO A 198 -5.55 3.02 -13.72
C PRO A 198 -4.82 1.81 -14.33
N LYS A 199 -5.54 1.07 -15.17
CA LYS A 199 -5.04 -0.14 -15.82
C LYS A 199 -3.71 0.08 -16.53
N GLU A 200 -3.59 1.18 -17.25
CA GLU A 200 -2.41 1.53 -18.05
C GLU A 200 -1.16 1.66 -17.19
N ILE A 201 -1.29 2.13 -15.95
CA ILE A 201 -0.17 2.23 -15.01
C ILE A 201 0.36 0.84 -14.64
N PHE A 202 -0.51 -0.17 -14.47
CA PHE A 202 -0.08 -1.56 -14.26
C PHE A 202 0.62 -2.15 -15.47
N LEU A 203 0.20 -1.78 -16.68
CA LEU A 203 0.79 -2.30 -17.93
C LEU A 203 2.15 -1.67 -18.26
N GLU A 204 2.44 -0.50 -17.70
CA GLU A 204 3.67 0.26 -17.96
C GLU A 204 4.75 0.08 -16.89
N VAL A 205 4.50 -0.72 -15.84
CA VAL A 205 5.52 -0.96 -14.82
C VAL A 205 6.78 -1.54 -15.45
N GLN A 206 7.91 -0.98 -15.08
CA GLN A 206 9.24 -1.36 -15.55
C GLN A 206 9.96 -2.18 -14.50
N GLN A 207 10.96 -2.94 -14.95
CA GLN A 207 11.81 -3.80 -14.09
C GLN A 207 11.01 -4.88 -13.33
N VAL A 208 10.11 -5.52 -14.07
CA VAL A 208 9.40 -6.74 -13.64
C VAL A 208 9.79 -7.88 -14.59
N GLU A 209 9.62 -9.13 -14.16
CA GLU A 209 9.91 -10.29 -15.00
C GLU A 209 8.88 -10.42 -16.13
N GLU A 210 7.59 -10.33 -15.79
CA GLU A 210 6.51 -10.50 -16.76
C GLU A 210 5.27 -9.69 -16.39
N ILE A 211 4.58 -9.17 -17.42
CA ILE A 211 3.23 -8.62 -17.33
C ILE A 211 2.37 -9.36 -18.34
N THR A 212 1.30 -10.02 -17.88
CA THR A 212 0.38 -10.77 -18.72
C THR A 212 -1.01 -10.17 -18.62
N GLN A 213 -1.64 -9.89 -19.77
CA GLN A 213 -3.04 -9.51 -19.82
C GLN A 213 -3.90 -10.74 -20.11
N TYR A 214 -4.90 -10.96 -19.27
CA TYR A 214 -5.90 -12.01 -19.45
C TYR A 214 -7.25 -11.39 -19.85
N GLU A 215 -8.22 -12.24 -20.18
CA GLU A 215 -9.59 -11.78 -20.45
C GLU A 215 -10.23 -11.13 -19.21
N ASN A 216 -11.37 -10.47 -19.40
CA ASN A 216 -12.13 -9.83 -18.31
C ASN A 216 -11.30 -8.83 -17.48
N GLN A 217 -10.39 -8.12 -18.15
CA GLN A 217 -9.63 -7.02 -17.58
C GLN A 217 -8.72 -7.42 -16.41
N VAL A 218 -8.22 -8.67 -16.41
CA VAL A 218 -7.27 -9.16 -15.41
C VAL A 218 -5.82 -8.97 -15.90
N ILE A 219 -4.95 -8.51 -15.01
CA ILE A 219 -3.51 -8.37 -15.22
C ILE A 219 -2.77 -9.26 -14.23
N GLY A 220 -1.91 -10.14 -14.72
CA GLY A 220 -0.90 -10.84 -13.92
C GLY A 220 0.45 -10.13 -14.00
N ILE A 221 1.15 -10.03 -12.89
CA ILE A 221 2.48 -9.41 -12.78
C ILE A 221 3.38 -10.32 -11.98
N GLN A 222 4.52 -10.69 -12.56
CA GLN A 222 5.59 -11.43 -11.89
C GLN A 222 6.80 -10.50 -11.72
N LEU A 223 7.26 -10.30 -10.47
CA LEU A 223 8.37 -9.39 -10.19
C LEU A 223 9.75 -9.99 -10.43
N TYR A 224 9.92 -11.29 -10.15
CA TYR A 224 11.18 -12.01 -10.26
C TYR A 224 10.91 -13.51 -10.41
N ARG A 225 11.94 -14.31 -10.72
CA ARG A 225 11.76 -15.72 -11.11
C ARG A 225 11.53 -16.69 -9.95
N ASP A 226 12.18 -16.44 -8.82
CA ASP A 226 12.25 -17.39 -7.70
C ASP A 226 11.67 -16.76 -6.41
N PRO A 227 10.52 -17.25 -5.89
CA PRO A 227 9.86 -16.70 -4.72
C PRO A 227 10.69 -16.79 -3.44
N PHE A 228 11.68 -17.69 -3.37
CA PHE A 228 12.51 -17.89 -2.18
C PHE A 228 13.78 -17.02 -2.18
N ARG A 229 14.05 -16.29 -3.27
CA ARG A 229 15.15 -15.29 -3.36
C ARG A 229 14.70 -13.87 -3.03
N TRP A 230 13.56 -13.71 -2.37
CA TRP A 230 12.97 -12.41 -2.06
C TRP A 230 13.89 -11.49 -1.23
N GLN A 231 14.74 -12.05 -0.36
CA GLN A 231 15.73 -11.31 0.45
C GLN A 231 16.92 -10.78 -0.35
N SER A 232 17.09 -11.21 -1.61
CA SER A 232 18.20 -10.69 -2.42
C SER A 232 18.04 -9.19 -2.64
N GLU A 233 19.16 -8.46 -2.61
CA GLU A 233 19.15 -7.00 -2.76
C GLU A 233 18.44 -6.56 -4.05
N ALA A 234 18.61 -7.32 -5.14
CA ALA A 234 17.92 -7.07 -6.40
C ALA A 234 16.40 -7.24 -6.27
N ASN A 235 15.92 -8.33 -5.66
CA ASN A 235 14.48 -8.57 -5.53
C ASN A 235 13.82 -7.63 -4.53
N LEU A 236 14.49 -7.21 -3.46
CA LEU A 236 13.99 -6.16 -2.57
C LEU A 236 13.85 -4.83 -3.32
N LYS A 237 14.82 -4.49 -4.19
CA LYS A 237 14.73 -3.33 -5.07
C LYS A 237 13.59 -3.43 -6.08
N PHE A 238 13.36 -4.59 -6.70
CA PHE A 238 12.23 -4.77 -7.61
C PHE A 238 10.88 -4.60 -6.91
N GLN A 239 10.72 -5.17 -5.71
CA GLN A 239 9.51 -4.99 -4.90
C GLN A 239 9.30 -3.51 -4.56
N GLN A 240 10.33 -2.82 -4.06
CA GLN A 240 10.24 -1.40 -3.73
C GLN A 240 9.95 -0.54 -4.96
N TYR A 241 10.64 -0.80 -6.07
CA TYR A 241 10.48 -0.05 -7.31
C TYR A 241 9.09 -0.26 -7.93
N TYR A 242 8.53 -1.46 -7.83
CA TYR A 242 7.14 -1.73 -8.23
C TYR A 242 6.15 -0.95 -7.36
N ARG A 243 6.33 -0.99 -6.03
CA ARG A 243 5.54 -0.22 -5.06
C ARG A 243 5.58 1.29 -5.35
N ASP A 244 6.75 1.82 -5.67
CA ASP A 244 6.96 3.24 -5.98
C ASP A 244 6.23 3.64 -7.26
N GLN A 245 6.38 2.86 -8.33
CA GLN A 245 5.75 3.11 -9.63
C GLN A 245 4.23 3.18 -9.59
N LEU A 246 3.64 2.37 -8.70
CA LEU A 246 2.20 2.31 -8.46
C LEU A 246 1.75 3.26 -7.33
N GLY A 247 2.68 3.87 -6.60
CA GLY A 247 2.40 4.85 -5.56
C GLY A 247 1.54 4.33 -4.41
N PHE A 248 1.70 3.06 -4.01
CA PHE A 248 0.90 2.46 -2.92
C PHE A 248 0.94 3.31 -1.65
N ASP A 249 2.12 3.82 -1.31
CA ASP A 249 2.37 4.64 -0.11
C ASP A 249 1.70 6.01 -0.14
N HIS A 250 1.14 6.41 -1.28
CA HIS A 250 0.40 7.65 -1.46
C HIS A 250 -1.11 7.44 -1.57
N LEU A 251 -1.57 6.18 -1.67
CA LEU A 251 -2.99 5.83 -1.64
C LEU A 251 -3.53 5.85 -0.20
N SER A 252 -2.82 5.17 0.70
CA SER A 252 -3.14 5.13 2.13
C SER A 252 -1.88 4.79 2.93
N TRP A 253 -1.89 5.12 4.21
CA TRP A 253 -0.88 4.72 5.17
C TRP A 253 -1.50 4.58 6.56
N ASP A 254 -1.07 3.57 7.29
CA ASP A 254 -1.58 3.23 8.62
C ASP A 254 -0.60 3.60 9.76
N ASN A 255 0.56 4.15 9.42
CA ASN A 255 1.57 4.68 10.36
C ASN A 255 1.41 6.19 10.66
N GLY A 256 0.34 6.81 10.16
CA GLY A 256 0.03 8.23 10.37
C GLY A 256 0.81 9.24 9.52
N VAL A 257 1.93 8.87 8.89
CA VAL A 257 2.81 9.83 8.17
C VAL A 257 3.31 9.37 6.79
N GLY A 258 3.09 8.12 6.39
CA GLY A 258 3.63 7.53 5.18
C GLY A 258 5.13 7.24 5.27
N LEU A 259 5.78 7.03 4.12
CA LEU A 259 7.19 6.62 4.05
C LEU A 259 8.22 7.76 3.98
N LEU A 260 7.78 9.01 4.13
CA LEU A 260 8.68 10.17 4.09
C LEU A 260 9.63 10.13 2.89
N LYS A 261 9.07 9.86 1.70
CA LYS A 261 9.80 9.80 0.43
C LYS A 261 9.08 10.58 -0.66
N GLU A 262 9.82 10.92 -1.71
CA GLU A 262 9.24 11.59 -2.89
C GLU A 262 8.41 10.62 -3.73
N PRO A 263 7.27 11.06 -4.29
CA PRO A 263 6.44 10.23 -5.14
C PRO A 263 7.06 9.99 -6.51
N TYR A 264 6.83 8.81 -7.07
CA TYR A 264 7.02 8.51 -8.49
C TYR A 264 5.73 8.73 -9.29
N VAL A 265 4.59 8.67 -8.59
CA VAL A 265 3.27 8.93 -9.12
C VAL A 265 2.43 9.63 -8.08
N GLU A 266 1.61 10.60 -8.52
CA GLU A 266 0.61 11.25 -7.69
C GLU A 266 -0.77 11.05 -8.30
N TYR A 267 -1.78 10.85 -7.43
CA TYR A 267 -3.17 10.65 -7.79
C TYR A 267 -4.03 11.79 -7.24
N ALA A 268 -4.95 12.29 -8.08
CA ALA A 268 -5.96 13.26 -7.71
C ALA A 268 -7.34 12.70 -8.08
N TYR A 269 -8.07 12.29 -7.05
CA TYR A 269 -9.41 11.73 -7.18
C TYR A 269 -10.48 12.83 -7.09
N ALA A 270 -11.39 12.83 -8.03
CA ALA A 270 -12.67 13.53 -7.98
C ALA A 270 -13.80 12.50 -8.03
N GLN A 271 -15.05 12.93 -7.81
CA GLN A 271 -16.20 12.02 -7.72
C GLN A 271 -16.32 11.07 -8.91
N ASP A 272 -16.17 11.60 -10.13
CA ASP A 272 -16.32 10.84 -11.38
C ASP A 272 -15.06 10.88 -12.26
N SER A 273 -13.92 11.32 -11.74
CA SER A 273 -12.67 11.32 -12.51
C SER A 273 -11.42 11.10 -11.67
N LEU A 274 -10.38 10.63 -12.33
CA LEU A 274 -9.04 10.43 -11.78
C LEU A 274 -8.01 11.12 -12.66
N GLN A 275 -7.16 11.93 -12.05
CA GLN A 275 -5.98 12.48 -12.70
C GLN A 275 -4.72 11.92 -12.07
N THR A 276 -3.73 11.57 -12.89
CA THR A 276 -2.45 11.03 -12.40
C THR A 276 -1.29 11.77 -13.04
N VAL A 277 -0.20 11.94 -12.31
CA VAL A 277 1.08 12.41 -12.84
C VAL A 277 2.16 11.41 -12.48
N GLN A 278 2.76 10.77 -13.48
CA GLN A 278 3.94 9.92 -13.30
C GLN A 278 5.22 10.66 -13.68
N TYR A 279 6.24 10.47 -12.86
CA TYR A 279 7.54 11.13 -12.94
C TYR A 279 8.58 10.21 -13.57
N GLN A 280 9.26 10.70 -14.61
CA GLN A 280 10.24 9.93 -15.36
C GLN A 280 11.55 10.70 -15.54
N ASN A 281 12.67 9.99 -15.45
CA ASN A 281 14.01 10.53 -15.70
C ASN A 281 14.25 10.73 -17.21
N HIS A 282 15.46 11.18 -17.57
CA HIS A 282 15.82 11.47 -18.97
C HIS A 282 15.83 10.24 -19.88
N LEU A 283 15.85 9.03 -19.30
CA LEU A 283 15.74 7.74 -19.99
C LEU A 283 14.30 7.20 -19.99
N MET A 284 13.32 8.01 -19.60
CA MET A 284 11.90 7.62 -19.45
C MET A 284 11.66 6.48 -18.44
N GLN A 285 12.54 6.35 -17.45
CA GLN A 285 12.35 5.43 -16.33
C GLN A 285 11.70 6.15 -15.15
N PRO A 286 10.75 5.52 -14.44
CA PRO A 286 10.17 6.06 -13.21
C PRO A 286 11.21 6.56 -12.22
N THR A 287 10.95 7.74 -11.64
CA THR A 287 11.89 8.39 -10.73
C THR A 287 11.16 9.35 -9.79
N GLU A 288 11.88 9.82 -8.77
CA GLU A 288 11.40 10.81 -7.80
C GLU A 288 11.03 12.13 -8.49
N LYS A 289 9.98 12.78 -7.99
CA LYS A 289 9.45 14.05 -8.48
C LYS A 289 10.52 15.10 -8.79
N LYS A 290 11.49 15.35 -7.90
CA LYS A 290 12.54 16.36 -8.12
C LYS A 290 13.57 15.98 -9.18
N LYS A 291 13.74 14.69 -9.48
CA LYS A 291 14.69 14.18 -10.48
C LYS A 291 14.05 14.01 -11.86
N ALA A 292 12.75 14.27 -11.98
CA ALA A 292 11.98 14.06 -13.20
C ALA A 292 12.31 15.10 -14.28
N THR A 293 12.44 14.61 -15.51
CA THR A 293 12.57 15.44 -16.72
C THR A 293 11.45 15.20 -17.73
N PHE A 294 10.66 14.14 -17.51
CA PHE A 294 9.48 13.79 -18.26
C PHE A 294 8.31 13.55 -17.30
N PHE A 295 7.12 13.90 -17.75
CA PHE A 295 5.87 13.79 -17.00
C PHE A 295 4.85 13.09 -17.88
N VAL A 296 4.21 12.05 -17.35
CA VAL A 296 3.06 11.41 -17.99
C VAL A 296 1.82 11.77 -17.19
N THR A 297 1.00 12.64 -17.76
CA THR A 297 -0.29 13.03 -17.19
C THR A 297 -1.37 12.18 -17.80
N ARG A 298 -2.22 11.58 -16.96
CA ARG A 298 -3.40 10.84 -17.39
C ARG A 298 -4.65 11.43 -16.77
N SER A 299 -5.73 11.46 -17.54
CA SER A 299 -7.06 11.72 -17.02
C SER A 299 -8.04 10.65 -17.45
N TYR A 300 -8.86 10.23 -16.49
CA TYR A 300 -9.89 9.23 -16.65
C TYR A 300 -11.21 9.83 -16.19
N ASP A 301 -12.22 9.75 -17.04
CA ASP A 301 -13.60 10.02 -16.67
C ASP A 301 -14.33 8.69 -16.50
N PHE A 302 -14.76 8.39 -15.28
CA PHE A 302 -15.44 7.12 -14.97
C PHE A 302 -16.88 7.09 -15.46
N SER A 303 -17.48 8.24 -15.79
CA SER A 303 -18.85 8.34 -16.29
C SER A 303 -18.91 8.12 -17.81
N THR A 304 -17.95 8.67 -18.55
CA THR A 304 -17.87 8.51 -20.02
C THR A 304 -16.93 7.41 -20.47
N TYR A 305 -16.11 6.87 -19.56
CA TYR A 305 -14.97 5.98 -19.86
C TYR A 305 -13.92 6.63 -20.78
N ASP A 306 -13.84 7.96 -20.79
CA ASP A 306 -12.84 8.68 -21.56
C ASP A 306 -11.46 8.60 -20.90
N TYR A 307 -10.48 8.19 -21.68
CA TYR A 307 -9.07 8.18 -21.30
C TYR A 307 -8.27 9.20 -22.12
N LYS A 308 -7.45 10.00 -21.46
CA LYS A 308 -6.48 10.89 -22.12
C LYS A 308 -5.12 10.74 -21.47
N GLU A 309 -4.11 10.57 -22.31
CA GLU A 309 -2.70 10.57 -21.92
C GLU A 309 -1.96 11.71 -22.60
N LYS A 310 -1.06 12.35 -21.86
CA LYS A 310 -0.10 13.29 -22.42
C LYS A 310 1.25 13.09 -21.77
N ARG A 311 2.29 13.00 -22.60
CA ARG A 311 3.68 13.00 -22.18
C ARG A 311 4.31 14.34 -22.50
N ALA A 312 4.98 14.94 -21.52
CA ALA A 312 5.68 16.21 -21.69
C ALA A 312 7.11 16.11 -21.15
N ARG A 313 8.07 16.72 -21.86
CA ARG A 313 9.42 16.97 -21.35
C ARG A 313 9.46 18.36 -20.74
N GLY A 314 10.12 18.51 -19.61
CA GLY A 314 10.29 19.82 -18.99
C GLY A 314 10.91 19.74 -17.61
N VAL A 315 10.81 20.85 -16.88
CA VAL A 315 11.15 20.96 -15.46
C VAL A 315 9.88 21.30 -14.71
N LEU A 316 9.70 20.76 -13.52
CA LEU A 316 8.57 21.11 -12.66
C LEU A 316 8.66 22.58 -12.25
N ASN A 317 7.56 23.30 -12.43
CA ASN A 317 7.41 24.65 -11.90
C ASN A 317 7.04 24.61 -10.41
N ARG A 318 6.95 25.79 -9.79
CA ARG A 318 6.68 25.89 -8.35
C ARG A 318 5.28 25.40 -7.99
N GLN A 319 4.31 25.58 -8.89
CA GLN A 319 2.94 25.09 -8.71
C GLN A 319 2.85 23.56 -8.60
N ALA A 320 3.74 22.81 -9.26
CA ALA A 320 3.77 21.35 -9.12
C ALA A 320 4.06 20.90 -7.67
N PHE A 321 4.82 21.69 -6.91
CA PHE A 321 5.12 21.42 -5.50
C PHE A 321 4.11 22.08 -4.55
N PHE A 322 3.57 23.22 -4.95
CA PHE A 322 2.60 24.00 -4.20
C PHE A 322 1.32 24.23 -5.03
N PRO A 323 0.44 23.21 -5.12
CA PRO A 323 -0.65 23.19 -6.09
C PRO A 323 -1.74 24.23 -5.81
N TRP A 324 -1.82 24.76 -4.59
CA TRP A 324 -2.85 25.72 -4.19
C TRP A 324 -2.33 27.15 -4.28
N VAL A 325 -2.96 27.97 -5.12
CA VAL A 325 -2.61 29.39 -5.28
C VAL A 325 -3.62 30.23 -4.50
N ASP A 326 -3.14 31.04 -3.57
CA ASP A 326 -3.92 32.08 -2.89
C ASP A 326 -3.49 33.44 -3.42
N GLU A 327 -4.20 33.90 -4.45
CA GLU A 327 -3.97 35.18 -5.12
C GLU A 327 -4.14 36.37 -4.17
N SER A 328 -5.06 36.28 -3.21
CA SER A 328 -5.39 37.40 -2.31
C SER A 328 -4.25 37.72 -1.34
N HIS A 329 -3.46 36.71 -0.99
CA HIS A 329 -2.32 36.84 -0.08
C HIS A 329 -0.97 36.62 -0.77
N SER A 330 -0.96 36.43 -2.09
CA SER A 330 0.21 36.06 -2.88
C SER A 330 0.96 34.87 -2.27
N GLN A 331 0.26 33.76 -2.06
CA GLN A 331 0.84 32.54 -1.48
C GLN A 331 0.70 31.33 -2.40
N LEU A 332 1.72 30.50 -2.37
CA LEU A 332 1.71 29.15 -2.94
C LEU A 332 1.67 28.15 -1.79
N ILE A 333 0.67 27.29 -1.77
CA ILE A 333 0.36 26.44 -0.63
C ILE A 333 0.46 24.97 -1.03
N CYS A 334 1.13 24.21 -0.19
CA CYS A 334 1.03 22.75 -0.13
C CYS A 334 0.51 22.37 1.26
N TYR A 335 -0.14 21.23 1.37
CA TYR A 335 -0.52 20.71 2.68
C TYR A 335 -0.09 19.26 2.88
N LYS A 336 0.08 18.89 4.15
CA LYS A 336 0.32 17.52 4.62
C LYS A 336 -0.57 17.25 5.82
N VAL A 337 -1.03 16.01 5.93
CA VAL A 337 -1.71 15.50 7.12
C VAL A 337 -0.71 14.60 7.82
N ILE A 338 -0.51 14.82 9.11
CA ILE A 338 0.42 14.06 9.94
C ILE A 338 -0.36 13.64 11.18
N ASP A 339 -0.33 12.35 11.52
CA ASP A 339 -0.87 11.85 12.78
C ASP A 339 0.26 11.33 13.70
N PRO A 340 0.77 12.17 14.62
CA PRO A 340 1.86 11.80 15.51
C PRO A 340 1.49 10.75 16.55
N THR A 341 0.22 10.32 16.68
CA THR A 341 -0.15 9.28 17.67
C THR A 341 0.59 7.99 17.46
N PHE A 342 0.90 7.66 16.20
CA PHE A 342 1.58 6.43 15.81
C PHE A 342 3.10 6.54 15.93
N MET A 343 3.66 7.72 16.23
CA MET A 343 5.10 7.93 16.22
C MET A 343 5.70 7.90 17.62
N LEU A 344 6.90 7.33 17.74
CA LEU A 344 7.65 7.29 18.99
C LEU A 344 8.20 8.67 19.40
N ASP A 345 8.55 9.50 18.40
CA ASP A 345 9.21 10.80 18.55
C ASP A 345 8.24 11.99 18.51
N ASN A 346 6.93 11.74 18.62
CA ASN A 346 5.87 12.74 18.49
C ASN A 346 5.89 13.50 17.15
N GLY A 347 6.35 12.87 16.07
CA GLY A 347 6.28 13.40 14.71
C GLY A 347 7.48 14.21 14.27
N VAL A 348 8.51 14.34 15.10
CA VAL A 348 9.71 15.16 14.81
C VAL A 348 10.32 14.80 13.45
N ASP A 349 10.50 13.51 13.16
CA ASP A 349 11.07 13.03 11.90
C ASP A 349 10.19 13.43 10.70
N ALA A 350 8.87 13.26 10.80
CA ALA A 350 7.93 13.64 9.74
C ALA A 350 7.90 15.16 9.51
N TYR A 351 7.86 15.96 10.57
CA TYR A 351 7.92 17.41 10.47
C TYR A 351 9.24 17.88 9.85
N SER A 352 10.36 17.34 10.33
CA SER A 352 11.68 17.67 9.82
C SER A 352 11.82 17.33 8.34
N TYR A 353 11.32 16.15 7.94
CA TYR A 353 11.29 15.74 6.54
C TYR A 353 10.53 16.73 5.68
N TYR A 354 9.24 16.99 5.97
CA TYR A 354 8.43 17.87 5.10
C TYR A 354 8.91 19.33 5.12
N ILE A 355 9.36 19.85 6.26
CA ILE A 355 9.89 21.22 6.32
C ILE A 355 11.13 21.33 5.44
N SER A 356 12.08 20.39 5.56
CA SER A 356 13.29 20.38 4.73
C SER A 356 12.95 20.19 3.24
N GLU A 357 12.06 19.25 2.96
CA GLU A 357 11.62 18.87 1.61
C GLU A 357 11.07 20.07 0.83
N TYR A 358 10.12 20.79 1.44
CA TYR A 358 9.45 21.95 0.82
C TYR A 358 10.26 23.24 0.91
N LEU A 359 11.14 23.40 1.89
CA LEU A 359 12.06 24.55 1.95
C LEU A 359 13.09 24.47 0.82
N ASN A 360 13.50 23.26 0.46
CA ASN A 360 14.53 23.01 -0.55
C ASN A 360 14.00 22.84 -1.98
N VAL A 361 12.73 23.12 -2.24
CA VAL A 361 12.19 23.15 -3.60
C VAL A 361 12.87 24.25 -4.40
N GLU A 362 13.65 23.84 -5.40
CA GLU A 362 14.26 24.70 -6.40
C GLU A 362 13.55 24.48 -7.72
N ALA A 363 12.54 25.31 -7.98
CA ALA A 363 11.71 25.23 -9.17
C ALA A 363 11.68 26.57 -9.89
N PRO A 364 11.96 26.61 -11.21
CA PRO A 364 11.79 27.82 -12.00
C PRO A 364 10.30 28.17 -12.07
N ASP A 365 9.97 29.42 -11.84
CA ASP A 365 8.63 29.94 -12.01
C ASP A 365 8.78 31.42 -12.33
N GLU A 366 8.20 31.92 -13.42
CA GLU A 366 8.17 33.35 -13.73
C GLU A 366 6.88 34.01 -13.23
N THR A 367 5.82 33.23 -13.09
CA THR A 367 4.48 33.73 -12.76
C THR A 367 4.37 34.03 -11.27
N TYR A 368 4.93 33.18 -10.42
CA TYR A 368 4.77 33.26 -8.95
C TYR A 368 6.09 33.51 -8.21
N GLN A 369 7.04 34.22 -8.82
CA GLN A 369 8.37 34.49 -8.22
C GLN A 369 8.28 35.13 -6.84
N ASP A 370 7.38 36.10 -6.69
CA ASP A 370 7.20 36.88 -5.48
C ASP A 370 6.24 36.23 -4.47
N TYR A 371 5.66 35.08 -4.80
CA TYR A 371 4.69 34.43 -3.92
C TYR A 371 5.40 33.75 -2.77
N LEU A 372 4.83 33.91 -1.57
CA LEU A 372 5.32 33.22 -0.39
C LEU A 372 4.89 31.75 -0.43
N THR A 373 5.86 30.84 -0.41
CA THR A 373 5.61 29.41 -0.25
C THR A 373 5.22 29.08 1.18
N SER A 374 4.13 28.32 1.34
CA SER A 374 3.57 27.89 2.60
C SER A 374 3.31 26.38 2.62
N LEU A 375 3.78 25.73 3.67
CA LEU A 375 3.43 24.37 4.04
C LEU A 375 2.37 24.42 5.16
N ARG A 376 1.20 23.85 4.90
CA ARG A 376 0.14 23.66 5.90
C ARG A 376 0.23 22.24 6.44
N ILE A 377 0.33 22.07 7.75
CA ILE A 377 0.37 20.75 8.38
C ILE A 377 -0.90 20.61 9.21
N TYR A 378 -1.73 19.63 8.84
CA TYR A 378 -2.95 19.28 9.55
C TYR A 378 -2.65 18.20 10.59
N LEU A 379 -3.04 18.48 11.84
CA LEU A 379 -2.75 17.63 13.00
C LEU A 379 -4.03 17.37 13.81
N PRO A 380 -4.12 16.23 14.52
CA PRO A 380 -5.14 16.07 15.55
C PRO A 380 -5.03 17.20 16.60
N THR A 381 -6.17 17.74 17.05
CA THR A 381 -6.26 18.91 17.94
C THR A 381 -5.29 18.86 19.13
N LYS A 382 -5.12 17.68 19.73
CA LYS A 382 -4.27 17.48 20.91
C LYS A 382 -2.78 17.82 20.67
N PHE A 383 -2.30 17.73 19.43
CA PHE A 383 -0.88 18.01 19.09
C PHE A 383 -0.63 19.45 18.65
N LEU A 384 -1.66 20.29 18.50
CA LEU A 384 -1.48 21.70 18.14
C LEU A 384 -0.82 22.51 19.26
N ALA A 385 -1.14 22.18 20.52
CA ALA A 385 -0.59 22.86 21.69
C ALA A 385 0.88 22.48 21.97
N ASP A 386 1.19 21.19 21.80
CA ASP A 386 2.47 20.56 22.13
C ASP A 386 3.29 20.23 20.88
N PHE A 387 3.35 21.14 19.93
CA PHE A 387 4.19 20.97 18.75
C PHE A 387 5.69 21.05 19.11
N PRO A 388 6.51 20.03 18.76
CA PRO A 388 7.90 19.88 19.22
C PRO A 388 8.90 20.76 18.44
N ILE A 389 8.70 22.08 18.44
CA ILE A 389 9.51 23.02 17.65
C ILE A 389 10.98 23.05 18.06
N GLU A 390 11.28 22.80 19.33
CA GLU A 390 12.65 22.81 19.84
C GLU A 390 13.45 21.59 19.35
N GLU A 391 12.85 20.41 19.39
CA GLU A 391 13.41 19.17 18.85
C GLU A 391 13.62 19.27 17.33
N ILE A 392 12.62 19.79 16.61
CA ILE A 392 12.74 20.02 15.16
C ILE A 392 13.88 21.00 14.87
N SER A 393 14.02 22.07 15.66
CA SER A 393 15.10 23.05 15.50
C SER A 393 16.48 22.46 15.75
N LYS A 394 16.60 21.52 16.70
CA LYS A 394 17.85 20.77 16.92
C LYS A 394 18.17 19.85 15.76
N ARG A 395 17.16 19.16 15.20
CA ARG A 395 17.33 18.25 14.07
C ARG A 395 17.70 18.98 12.78
N LEU A 396 17.10 20.14 12.55
CA LEU A 396 17.33 21.02 11.40
C LEU A 396 18.20 22.21 11.79
N SER A 397 19.40 21.94 12.30
CA SER A 397 20.30 22.94 12.90
C SER A 397 20.72 24.07 11.95
N GLU A 398 20.69 23.81 10.65
CA GLU A 398 21.00 24.74 9.57
C GLU A 398 19.82 25.64 9.17
N ILE A 399 18.62 25.38 9.70
CA ILE A 399 17.40 26.13 9.42
C ILE A 399 17.07 27.03 10.61
N GLN A 400 16.91 28.33 10.35
CA GLN A 400 16.47 29.29 11.36
C GLN A 400 14.95 29.39 11.39
N PHE A 401 14.36 29.08 12.55
CA PHE A 401 12.93 29.24 12.81
C PHE A 401 12.64 30.63 13.35
N LYS A 402 11.91 31.44 12.58
CA LYS A 402 11.61 32.85 12.88
C LYS A 402 10.12 33.09 12.97
N ARG A 403 9.74 34.21 13.58
CA ARG A 403 8.34 34.71 13.62
C ARG A 403 7.33 33.67 14.11
N ILE A 404 7.72 32.93 15.14
CA ILE A 404 6.85 31.96 15.82
C ILE A 404 5.67 32.72 16.44
N ARG A 405 4.46 32.40 16.00
CA ARG A 405 3.21 33.05 16.44
C ARG A 405 2.19 31.98 16.80
N ARG A 406 1.64 32.09 18.01
CA ARG A 406 0.47 31.32 18.46
C ARG A 406 -0.73 32.26 18.50
N ARG A 407 -1.76 31.99 17.70
CA ARG A 407 -2.99 32.80 17.68
C ARG A 407 -4.21 31.92 17.39
N ARG A 408 -5.24 32.01 18.23
CA ARG A 408 -6.53 31.29 18.07
C ARG A 408 -6.33 29.77 17.83
N GLY A 409 -5.49 29.12 18.65
CA GLY A 409 -5.22 27.68 18.52
C GLY A 409 -4.34 27.28 17.33
N ARG A 410 -3.84 28.24 16.54
CA ARG A 410 -2.92 27.97 15.41
C ARG A 410 -1.50 28.40 15.74
N LEU A 411 -0.54 27.56 15.36
CA LEU A 411 0.89 27.88 15.40
C LEU A 411 1.37 28.14 13.97
N SER A 412 2.11 29.22 13.77
CA SER A 412 2.77 29.50 12.50
C SER A 412 4.18 30.04 12.72
N PHE A 413 5.10 29.69 11.84
CA PHE A 413 6.48 30.16 11.87
C PHE A 413 7.07 30.18 10.45
N ASP A 414 8.18 30.88 10.27
CA ASP A 414 8.93 30.88 9.02
C ASP A 414 10.23 30.07 9.22
N ALA A 415 10.45 29.04 8.41
CA ALA A 415 11.71 28.32 8.28
C ALA A 415 12.60 29.02 7.24
N VAL A 416 13.85 29.35 7.59
CA VAL A 416 14.74 30.15 6.75
C VAL A 416 16.13 29.50 6.66
N GLN A 417 16.62 29.29 5.44
CA GLN A 417 17.98 28.80 5.17
C GLN A 417 18.58 29.62 4.02
N GLY A 418 19.58 30.46 4.33
CA GLY A 418 20.13 31.41 3.35
C GLY A 418 19.04 32.35 2.79
N LYS A 419 18.81 32.29 1.47
CA LYS A 419 17.73 33.03 0.78
C LYS A 419 16.39 32.28 0.75
N LYS A 420 16.37 30.99 1.08
CA LYS A 420 15.17 30.15 1.05
C LYS A 420 14.29 30.46 2.26
N ARG A 421 12.98 30.52 2.05
CA ARG A 421 11.98 30.78 3.09
C ARG A 421 10.72 29.98 2.84
N LEU A 422 10.28 29.25 3.86
CA LEU A 422 9.03 28.51 3.88
C LEU A 422 8.21 28.95 5.08
N ARG A 423 6.95 29.32 4.86
CA ARG A 423 6.00 29.52 5.96
C ARG A 423 5.39 28.18 6.35
N VAL A 424 5.45 27.82 7.62
CA VAL A 424 4.78 26.65 8.16
C VAL A 424 3.57 27.10 8.98
N VAL A 425 2.42 26.49 8.72
CA VAL A 425 1.17 26.77 9.44
C VAL A 425 0.58 25.45 9.92
N LEU A 426 0.36 25.32 11.23
CA LEU A 426 -0.33 24.19 11.82
C LEU A 426 -1.83 24.47 11.90
N LEU A 427 -2.62 23.51 11.45
CA LEU A 427 -4.07 23.57 11.38
C LEU A 427 -4.68 22.32 12.00
N ASP A 428 -5.89 22.46 12.52
CA ASP A 428 -6.63 21.31 13.04
C ASP A 428 -7.11 20.44 11.88
N GLN A 429 -6.86 19.14 11.97
CA GLN A 429 -7.37 18.16 11.03
C GLN A 429 -8.91 18.21 10.90
N ALA A 430 -9.64 18.61 11.94
CA ALA A 430 -11.09 18.82 11.88
C ALA A 430 -11.52 19.91 10.88
N GLU A 431 -10.61 20.80 10.46
CA GLU A 431 -10.87 21.82 9.44
C GLU A 431 -10.88 21.25 8.01
N LEU A 432 -10.44 20.00 7.80
CA LEU A 432 -10.53 19.32 6.51
C LEU A 432 -11.97 18.87 6.24
N THR A 433 -12.76 19.69 5.56
CA THR A 433 -14.12 19.34 5.15
C THR A 433 -14.16 18.52 3.86
N GLY A 434 -14.95 17.44 3.86
CA GLY A 434 -15.66 16.79 2.73
C GLY A 434 -14.90 16.46 1.43
N ASN A 435 -14.45 17.47 0.70
CA ASN A 435 -13.91 17.33 -0.65
C ASN A 435 -12.39 17.06 -0.70
N LEU A 436 -11.67 17.29 0.41
CA LEU A 436 -10.24 17.02 0.54
C LEU A 436 -9.94 15.63 1.14
N LEU A 437 -10.97 14.90 1.56
CA LEU A 437 -10.87 13.61 2.25
C LEU A 437 -10.57 12.42 1.32
N MET A 438 -10.48 12.61 -0.01
CA MET A 438 -10.13 11.53 -0.95
C MET A 438 -8.65 11.10 -0.89
N GLN A 439 -7.82 11.71 -0.03
CA GLN A 439 -6.51 11.19 0.36
C GLN A 439 -6.55 10.48 1.73
N LYS A 440 -7.75 10.15 2.24
CA LYS A 440 -7.97 9.39 3.47
C LYS A 440 -9.03 8.32 3.25
N ASN A 441 -8.57 7.11 3.01
CA ASN A 441 -8.90 5.90 3.78
C ASN A 441 -8.05 4.75 3.26
#